data_AF-A0A959HTV6-F1
#
_entry.id   AF-A0A959HTV6-F1
#
_cell.length_a   1.000
_cell.length_b   1.000
_cell.length_c   1.000
_cell.angle_alpha   90.00
_cell.angle_beta   90.00
_cell.angle_gamma   90.00
#
_symmetry.space_group_name_H-M   'P 1'
#
loop_
_entity.id
_entity.type
_entity.pdbx_description
1 polymer ?
#
loop_
_entity_poly.entity_id
_entity_poly.type
_entity_poly.pdbx_seq_one_letter_code
_entity_poly.pdbx_strand_id
1 'polypeptide(L)'
;MINRFSAFLPVCLICLGVSALCQPTYFPGPDADWEKRTPEQAGMDGAKVQEAIRFAIENENPAPRNLEVAHYQTFGREPFGDGVGPFKERGEPTGVILRHGYIVAEWGEPLRVDMTFSVSKSFLSSTVGVAYDKGLIRNIADPVGP
;
A
#
# COMPACT_ATOMS: atom_id res chain seq x y z
N MET A 1 -55.04 57.91 -0.89
CA MET A 1 -55.38 56.50 -1.23
C MET A 1 -54.52 56.12 -2.43
N ILE A 2 -53.26 55.74 -2.23
CA ILE A 2 -52.75 54.37 -2.03
C ILE A 2 -53.23 53.42 -3.15
N ASN A 3 -52.33 53.09 -4.10
CA ASN A 3 -51.88 51.70 -4.21
C ASN A 3 -50.53 51.58 -4.94
N ARG A 4 -49.54 51.09 -4.19
CA ARG A 4 -48.29 50.48 -4.68
C ARG A 4 -48.58 49.04 -5.11
N PHE A 5 -47.63 48.39 -5.80
CA PHE A 5 -47.25 46.96 -5.79
C PHE A 5 -46.79 46.56 -7.20
N SER A 6 -45.50 46.69 -7.48
CA SER A 6 -44.44 45.68 -7.29
C SER A 6 -44.38 44.68 -8.44
N ALA A 7 -43.47 44.94 -9.37
CA ALA A 7 -43.02 43.98 -10.38
C ALA A 7 -42.28 42.83 -9.68
N PHE A 8 -42.85 41.63 -9.72
CA PHE A 8 -42.17 40.41 -9.31
C PHE A 8 -41.33 39.90 -10.47
N LEU A 9 -40.01 40.05 -10.36
CA LEU A 9 -39.02 39.35 -11.18
C LEU A 9 -38.88 37.93 -10.62
N PRO A 10 -39.07 36.84 -11.39
CA PRO A 10 -38.79 35.51 -10.87
C PRO A 10 -37.27 35.34 -10.86
N VAL A 11 -36.67 35.39 -9.67
CA VAL A 11 -35.30 34.92 -9.45
C VAL A 11 -35.33 33.41 -9.63
N CYS A 12 -34.94 32.95 -10.82
CA CYS A 12 -34.73 31.54 -11.10
C CYS A 12 -33.48 31.11 -10.33
N LEU A 13 -33.69 30.49 -9.16
CA LEU A 13 -32.64 29.92 -8.34
C LEU A 13 -32.04 28.73 -9.11
N ILE A 14 -30.92 28.94 -9.80
CA ILE A 14 -30.14 27.85 -10.39
C ILE A 14 -29.54 27.09 -9.22
N CYS A 15 -30.24 26.02 -8.78
CA CYS A 15 -29.64 24.97 -7.99
C CYS A 15 -28.60 24.27 -8.88
N LEU A 16 -27.37 24.76 -8.87
CA LEU A 16 -26.20 24.00 -9.31
C LEU A 16 -26.13 22.77 -8.40
N GLY A 17 -26.75 21.68 -8.86
CA GLY A 17 -26.57 20.37 -8.27
C GLY A 17 -25.09 20.06 -8.34
N VAL A 18 -24.40 20.16 -7.20
CA VAL A 18 -23.07 19.61 -7.03
C VAL A 18 -23.26 18.10 -7.12
N SER A 19 -23.21 17.60 -8.36
CA SER A 19 -23.01 16.18 -8.60
C SER A 19 -21.61 15.91 -8.06
N ALA A 20 -21.53 15.36 -6.84
CA ALA A 20 -20.31 14.77 -6.36
C ALA A 20 -19.93 13.71 -7.40
N LEU A 21 -19.01 14.05 -8.30
CA LEU A 21 -18.43 13.11 -9.23
C LEU A 21 -17.70 12.10 -8.36
N CYS A 22 -18.35 10.96 -8.11
CA CYS A 22 -17.69 9.78 -7.61
C CYS A 22 -16.67 9.41 -8.69
N GLN A 23 -15.44 9.90 -8.53
CA GLN A 23 -14.35 9.47 -9.38
C GLN A 23 -14.25 7.96 -9.21
N PRO A 24 -14.30 7.17 -10.31
CA PRO A 24 -14.20 5.74 -10.21
C PRO A 24 -12.91 5.39 -9.45
N THR A 25 -13.01 4.46 -8.49
CA THR A 25 -11.83 3.99 -7.77
C THR A 25 -10.87 3.37 -8.77
N TYR A 26 -9.68 3.93 -8.89
CA TYR A 26 -8.65 3.36 -9.74
C TYR A 26 -8.08 2.11 -9.09
N PHE A 27 -8.13 1.03 -9.84
CA PHE A 27 -7.36 -0.17 -9.56
C PHE A 27 -6.36 -0.35 -10.69
N PRO A 28 -5.11 -0.64 -10.36
CA PRO A 28 -4.13 -0.89 -11.38
C PRO A 28 -4.38 -2.18 -12.15
N GLY A 29 -3.85 -2.24 -13.36
CA GLY A 29 -3.83 -3.45 -14.18
C GLY A 29 -2.94 -4.55 -13.56
N PRO A 30 -2.94 -5.75 -14.17
CA PRO A 30 -2.06 -6.85 -13.76
C PRO A 30 -0.58 -6.59 -14.04
N ASP A 31 -0.28 -5.59 -14.88
CA ASP A 31 1.07 -5.22 -15.29
C ASP A 31 1.68 -4.17 -14.35
N ALA A 32 2.98 -3.89 -14.52
CA ALA A 32 3.71 -2.92 -13.71
C ALA A 32 3.44 -1.45 -14.10
N ASP A 33 2.31 -1.17 -14.74
CA ASP A 33 1.96 0.14 -15.33
C ASP A 33 1.15 1.03 -14.38
N TRP A 34 1.47 1.00 -13.07
CA TRP A 34 0.82 1.84 -12.06
C TRP A 34 0.89 3.32 -12.42
N GLU A 35 -0.27 3.96 -12.47
CA GLU A 35 -0.34 5.41 -12.66
C GLU A 35 0.31 6.12 -11.47
N LYS A 36 1.22 7.04 -11.79
CA LYS A 36 1.92 7.89 -10.82
C LYS A 36 1.25 9.25 -10.75
N ARG A 37 1.12 9.78 -9.54
CA ARG A 37 0.60 11.12 -9.26
C ARG A 37 1.50 11.84 -8.29
N THR A 38 1.53 13.17 -8.36
CA THR A 38 2.18 13.95 -7.30
C THR A 38 1.39 13.79 -5.99
N PRO A 39 2.03 14.03 -4.82
CA PRO A 39 1.32 14.11 -3.55
C PRO A 39 0.08 14.99 -3.61
N GLU A 40 0.18 16.18 -4.21
CA GLU A 40 -0.90 17.16 -4.28
C GLU A 40 -2.06 16.64 -5.13
N GLN A 41 -1.78 15.99 -6.26
CA GLN A 41 -2.78 15.34 -7.11
C GLN A 41 -3.52 14.20 -6.38
N ALA A 42 -2.86 13.57 -5.41
CA ALA A 42 -3.45 12.54 -4.56
C ALA A 42 -4.10 13.09 -3.27
N GLY A 43 -4.12 14.42 -3.08
CA GLY A 43 -4.66 15.07 -1.88
C GLY A 43 -3.76 14.95 -0.65
N MET A 44 -2.46 14.82 -0.86
CA MET A 44 -1.43 14.73 0.18
C MET A 44 -0.53 15.98 0.15
N ASP A 45 0.07 16.28 1.31
CA ASP A 45 1.07 17.34 1.45
C ASP A 45 2.45 16.81 0.99
N GLY A 46 2.99 17.36 -0.10
CA GLY A 46 4.27 16.94 -0.64
C GLY A 46 5.44 17.11 0.32
N ALA A 47 5.44 18.14 1.18
CA ALA A 47 6.51 18.34 2.15
C ALA A 47 6.51 17.23 3.21
N LYS A 48 5.32 16.81 3.67
CA LYS A 48 5.18 15.69 4.62
C LYS A 48 5.54 14.35 3.98
N VAL A 49 5.23 14.15 2.70
CA VAL A 49 5.68 12.95 1.97
C VAL A 49 7.20 12.89 1.92
N GLN A 50 7.87 14.01 1.60
CA GLN A 50 9.33 14.07 1.59
C GLN A 50 9.95 13.89 2.98
N GLU A 51 9.33 14.44 4.03
CA GLU A 51 9.73 14.20 5.41
C GLU A 51 9.66 12.72 5.79
N ALA A 52 8.57 12.03 5.43
CA ALA A 52 8.42 10.60 5.69
C ALA A 52 9.47 9.75 4.95
N ILE A 53 9.78 10.08 3.69
CA ILE A 53 10.83 9.40 2.91
C ILE A 53 12.19 9.60 3.58
N ARG A 54 12.53 10.84 3.93
CA ARG A 54 13.79 11.14 4.62
C ARG A 54 13.89 10.38 5.94
N PHE A 55 12.83 10.38 6.74
CA PHE A 55 12.78 9.61 7.99
C PHE A 55 13.04 8.12 7.75
N ALA A 56 12.42 7.51 6.74
CA ALA A 56 12.62 6.10 6.41
C ALA A 56 14.07 5.78 6.00
N ILE A 57 14.71 6.67 5.24
CA ILE A 57 16.11 6.51 4.82
C ILE A 57 17.07 6.70 6.00
N GLU A 58 16.87 7.74 6.81
CA GLU A 58 17.73 8.06 7.96
C GLU A 58 17.65 7.03 9.09
N ASN A 59 16.54 6.27 9.17
CA ASN A 59 16.30 5.25 10.18
C ASN A 59 16.37 3.82 9.61
N GLU A 60 17.23 3.61 8.59
CA GLU A 60 17.51 2.27 8.07
C GLU A 60 17.93 1.30 9.19
N ASN A 61 17.51 0.03 9.08
CA ASN A 61 17.95 -1.03 9.97
C ASN A 61 19.49 -1.22 9.91
N PRO A 62 20.21 -1.09 11.06
CA PRO A 62 21.66 -1.19 11.10
C PRO A 62 22.21 -2.63 10.95
N ALA A 63 21.34 -3.64 10.86
CA ALA A 63 21.76 -5.02 10.63
C ALA A 63 22.61 -5.15 9.35
N PRO A 64 23.59 -6.06 9.33
CA PRO A 64 24.45 -6.27 8.16
C PRO A 64 23.65 -6.48 6.88
N ARG A 65 24.16 -5.96 5.76
CA ARG A 65 23.54 -6.14 4.45
C ARG A 65 23.67 -7.56 3.92
N ASN A 66 24.74 -8.26 4.28
CA ASN A 66 24.84 -9.69 4.06
C ASN A 66 23.82 -10.39 4.97
N LEU A 67 22.74 -10.89 4.34
CA LEU A 67 21.62 -11.48 5.07
C LEU A 67 21.95 -12.84 5.70
N GLU A 68 22.95 -13.57 5.18
CA GLU A 68 23.44 -14.79 5.81
C GLU A 68 24.10 -14.46 7.15
N VAL A 69 24.97 -13.44 7.16
CA VAL A 69 25.60 -12.94 8.40
C VAL A 69 24.53 -12.44 9.37
N ALA A 70 23.58 -11.63 8.90
CA ALA A 70 22.49 -11.11 9.74
C ALA A 70 21.63 -12.24 10.34
N HIS A 71 21.36 -13.30 9.58
CA HIS A 71 20.62 -14.48 10.03
C HIS A 71 21.36 -15.22 11.15
N TYR A 72 22.64 -15.53 10.96
CA TYR A 72 23.42 -16.26 11.98
C TYR A 72 23.74 -15.43 13.22
N GLN A 73 23.74 -14.10 13.12
CA GLN A 73 23.82 -13.20 14.29
C GLN A 73 22.52 -13.15 15.10
N THR A 74 21.40 -13.61 14.54
CA THR A 74 20.06 -13.53 15.15
C THR A 74 19.46 -14.92 15.31
N PHE A 75 18.69 -15.38 14.32
CA PHE A 75 17.92 -16.62 14.35
C PHE A 75 18.76 -17.90 14.27
N GLY A 76 20.01 -17.81 13.80
CA GLY A 76 20.91 -18.97 13.70
C GLY A 76 21.24 -19.64 15.04
N ARG A 77 20.89 -19.02 16.17
CA ARG A 77 21.12 -19.57 17.51
C ARG A 77 19.96 -20.43 18.02
N GLU A 78 18.81 -20.37 17.37
CA GLU A 78 17.61 -21.13 17.74
C GLU A 78 17.69 -22.58 17.24
N PRO A 79 16.99 -23.54 17.88
CA PRO A 79 16.82 -24.88 17.32
C PRO A 79 16.24 -24.82 15.90
N PHE A 80 16.83 -25.57 14.96
CA PHE A 80 16.50 -25.52 13.53
C PHE A 80 16.71 -24.13 12.90
N GLY A 81 17.63 -23.34 13.45
CA GLY A 81 17.97 -22.00 12.97
C GLY A 81 18.88 -21.96 11.74
N ASP A 82 19.18 -23.08 11.10
CA ASP A 82 20.01 -23.09 9.90
C ASP A 82 19.35 -22.30 8.76
N GLY A 83 20.16 -21.62 7.96
CA GLY A 83 19.68 -20.92 6.77
C GLY A 83 19.10 -21.91 5.75
N VAL A 84 17.90 -21.63 5.24
CA VAL A 84 17.25 -22.45 4.21
C VAL A 84 17.18 -21.67 2.90
N GLY A 85 17.84 -22.19 1.86
CA GLY A 85 17.90 -21.56 0.54
C GLY A 85 18.94 -20.44 0.44
N PRO A 86 19.00 -19.74 -0.71
CA PRO A 86 20.00 -18.71 -0.94
C PRO A 86 19.70 -17.41 -0.17
N PHE A 87 20.74 -16.83 0.44
CA PHE A 87 20.71 -15.46 0.93
C PHE A 87 21.18 -14.50 -0.15
N LYS A 88 20.39 -13.45 -0.40
CA LYS A 88 20.81 -12.32 -1.22
C LYS A 88 21.29 -11.20 -0.30
N GLU A 89 22.25 -10.39 -0.73
CA GLU A 89 22.55 -9.15 -0.03
C GLU A 89 21.34 -8.19 -0.08
N ARG A 90 21.04 -7.52 1.03
CA ARG A 90 19.95 -6.52 1.13
C ARG A 90 20.27 -5.29 0.29
N GLY A 91 19.27 -4.76 -0.42
CA GLY A 91 19.38 -3.48 -1.12
C GLY A 91 19.41 -2.26 -0.18
N GLU A 92 19.55 -1.08 -0.78
CA GLU A 92 19.35 0.22 -0.10
C GLU A 92 17.90 0.37 0.41
N PRO A 93 17.65 1.24 1.40
CA PRO A 93 16.30 1.60 1.82
C PRO A 93 15.43 1.98 0.64
N THR A 94 14.34 1.25 0.48
CA THR A 94 13.47 1.31 -0.68
C THR A 94 12.03 1.31 -0.22
N GLY A 95 11.16 2.04 -0.91
CA GLY A 95 9.74 1.98 -0.63
C GLY A 95 8.87 2.70 -1.64
N VAL A 96 7.57 2.53 -1.45
CA VAL A 96 6.50 3.10 -2.25
C VAL A 96 5.41 3.64 -1.33
N ILE A 97 4.84 4.80 -1.67
CA ILE A 97 3.66 5.35 -1.01
C ILE A 97 2.51 5.32 -2.01
N LEU A 98 1.40 4.70 -1.60
CA LEU A 98 0.19 4.56 -2.41
C LEU A 98 -0.97 5.33 -1.83
N ARG A 99 -1.75 5.98 -2.69
CA ARG A 99 -3.00 6.62 -2.30
C ARG A 99 -4.06 6.46 -3.38
N HIS A 100 -5.20 5.88 -3.01
CA HIS A 100 -6.33 5.63 -3.91
C HIS A 100 -5.95 4.86 -5.19
N GLY A 101 -5.02 3.91 -5.08
CA GLY A 101 -4.53 3.10 -6.19
C GLY A 101 -3.35 3.71 -6.97
N TYR A 102 -2.99 4.98 -6.72
CA TYR A 102 -1.89 5.65 -7.41
C TYR A 102 -0.58 5.57 -6.63
N ILE A 103 0.54 5.45 -7.35
CA ILE A 103 1.87 5.72 -6.79
C ILE A 103 2.00 7.22 -6.56
N VAL A 104 2.28 7.60 -5.33
CA VAL A 104 2.50 9.00 -4.93
C VAL A 104 3.99 9.34 -4.81
N ALA A 105 4.77 8.37 -4.35
CA ALA A 105 6.22 8.50 -4.27
C ALA A 105 6.88 7.12 -4.24
N GLU A 106 8.13 7.08 -4.71
CA GLU A 106 9.02 5.93 -4.65
C GLU A 106 10.42 6.43 -4.33
N TRP A 107 11.21 5.59 -3.66
CA TRP A 107 12.64 5.81 -3.44
C TRP A 107 13.38 4.48 -3.45
N GLY A 108 14.68 4.51 -3.76
CA GLY A 108 15.49 3.30 -3.89
C GLY A 108 15.13 2.49 -5.15
N GLU A 109 15.06 1.17 -5.01
CA GLU A 109 14.85 0.23 -6.11
C GLU A 109 13.61 -0.67 -5.89
N PRO A 110 12.38 -0.14 -5.96
CA PRO A 110 11.15 -0.86 -5.56
C PRO A 110 10.86 -2.14 -6.37
N LEU A 111 11.48 -2.28 -7.55
CA LEU A 111 11.35 -3.44 -8.41
C LEU A 111 12.47 -4.49 -8.20
N ARG A 112 13.43 -4.22 -7.31
CA ARG A 112 14.48 -5.17 -6.97
C ARG A 112 13.89 -6.36 -6.22
N VAL A 113 14.18 -7.58 -6.70
CA VAL A 113 13.83 -8.79 -5.94
C VAL A 113 14.67 -8.82 -4.66
N ASP A 114 14.00 -8.86 -3.51
CA ASP A 114 14.61 -8.89 -2.17
C ASP A 114 13.98 -9.96 -1.28
N MET A 115 14.69 -10.36 -0.22
CA MET A 115 14.11 -11.23 0.80
C MET A 115 13.05 -10.46 1.60
N THR A 116 11.80 -10.89 1.52
CA THR A 116 10.66 -10.20 2.17
C THR A 116 10.35 -10.70 3.59
N PHE A 117 11.08 -11.71 4.07
CA PHE A 117 10.91 -12.30 5.41
C PHE A 117 9.45 -12.64 5.75
N SER A 118 8.92 -12.13 6.87
CA SER A 118 7.58 -12.49 7.35
C SER A 118 6.43 -11.93 6.50
N VAL A 119 6.69 -11.11 5.48
CA VAL A 119 5.67 -10.81 4.45
C VAL A 119 5.16 -12.09 3.80
N SER A 120 5.98 -13.16 3.73
CA SER A 120 5.57 -14.47 3.24
C SER A 120 4.36 -15.07 3.98
N LYS A 121 4.15 -14.71 5.26
CA LYS A 121 2.98 -15.16 6.03
C LYS A 121 1.68 -14.53 5.52
N SER A 122 1.74 -13.28 5.08
CA SER A 122 0.59 -12.62 4.45
C SER A 122 0.23 -13.29 3.12
N PHE A 123 1.23 -13.62 2.30
CA PHE A 123 0.98 -14.39 1.06
C PHE A 123 0.36 -15.75 1.34
N LEU A 124 0.85 -16.47 2.36
CA LEU A 124 0.27 -17.74 2.79
C LEU A 124 -1.19 -17.56 3.22
N SER A 125 -1.48 -16.58 4.07
CA SER A 125 -2.84 -16.31 4.55
C SER A 125 -3.79 -15.94 3.41
N SER A 126 -3.38 -15.08 2.48
CA SER A 126 -4.18 -14.74 1.30
C SER A 126 -4.42 -15.95 0.39
N THR A 127 -3.40 -16.79 0.19
CA THR A 127 -3.53 -18.03 -0.59
C THR A 127 -4.53 -19.00 0.04
N VAL A 128 -4.50 -19.14 1.36
CA VAL A 128 -5.48 -19.93 2.13
C VAL A 128 -6.88 -19.35 1.97
N GLY A 129 -7.04 -18.03 2.02
CA GLY A 129 -8.32 -17.35 1.76
C GLY A 129 -8.89 -17.70 0.38
N VAL A 130 -8.07 -17.61 -0.66
CA VAL A 130 -8.45 -18.01 -2.02
C VAL A 130 -8.83 -19.50 -2.11
N ALA A 131 -8.12 -20.38 -1.41
CA ALA A 131 -8.43 -21.80 -1.38
C ALA A 131 -9.76 -22.09 -0.66
N TYR A 132 -10.05 -21.37 0.41
CA TYR A 132 -11.33 -21.43 1.13
C TYR A 132 -12.49 -20.95 0.25
N ASP A 133 -12.37 -19.80 -0.41
CA ASP A 133 -13.40 -19.27 -1.32
C ASP A 133 -13.69 -20.23 -2.48
N LYS A 134 -12.69 -21.00 -2.90
CA LYS A 134 -12.82 -22.06 -3.92
C LYS A 134 -13.35 -23.40 -3.39
N GLY A 135 -13.65 -23.50 -2.09
CA GLY A 135 -14.13 -24.72 -1.44
C GLY A 135 -13.08 -25.84 -1.31
N LEU A 136 -11.80 -25.55 -1.54
CA LEU A 136 -10.70 -26.51 -1.35
C LEU A 136 -10.40 -26.73 0.14
N ILE A 137 -10.66 -25.72 0.96
CA ILE A 137 -10.72 -25.82 2.42
C ILE A 137 -12.18 -25.70 2.81
N ARG A 138 -12.73 -26.75 3.43
CA ARG A 138 -14.16 -26.81 3.76
C ARG A 138 -14.55 -25.83 4.87
N ASN A 139 -13.75 -25.80 5.93
CA ASN A 139 -13.97 -24.96 7.09
C ASN A 139 -12.63 -24.64 7.76
N ILE A 140 -12.39 -23.37 8.06
CA ILE A 140 -11.18 -22.90 8.73
C ILE A 140 -11.11 -23.29 10.22
N ALA A 141 -12.23 -23.77 10.78
CA ALA A 141 -12.31 -24.29 12.14
C ALA A 141 -12.12 -25.83 12.21
N ASP A 142 -11.93 -26.51 11.08
CA ASP A 142 -11.64 -27.95 11.08
C ASP A 142 -10.30 -28.23 11.79
N PRO A 143 -10.17 -29.36 12.50
CA PRO A 143 -8.88 -29.76 13.08
C PRO A 143 -7.85 -30.00 11.97
N VAL A 144 -6.60 -29.57 12.20
CA VAL A 144 -5.49 -29.71 11.25
C VAL A 144 -4.95 -31.15 11.20
N GLY A 145 -5.27 -31.98 12.20
CA GLY A 145 -4.91 -33.39 12.28
C GLY A 145 -6.14 -34.30 12.38
N PRO A 146 -5.94 -35.63 12.45
CA PRO A 146 -7.03 -36.58 12.72
C PRO A 146 -7.73 -36.32 14.05
#